data_AF-A0A4R3TFF6-F1
#
_entry.id   AF-A0A4R3TFF6-F1
#
_cell.length_a   1.000
_cell.length_b   1.000
_cell.length_c   1.000
_cell.angle_alpha   90.00
_cell.angle_beta   90.00
_cell.angle_gamma   90.00
#
_symmetry.space_group_name_H-M   'P 1'
#
loop_
_entity.id
_entity.type
_entity.pdbx_description
1 polymer ?
#
loop_
_entity_poly.entity_id
_entity_poly.type
_entity_poly.pdbx_seq_one_letter_code
_entity_poly.pdbx_strand_id
1 'polypeptide(L)' 'MPLVKNIPKPSNKQWVKTICPVCGHECWETPQLRWAKKAGMVDKAACTECAISGKGEINE' A
#
# COMPACT_ATOMS: atom_id res chain seq x y z
N MET A 1 0.99 -2.56 -0.43
CA MET A 1 0.66 -2.06 0.93
C MET A 1 0.03 -3.17 1.75
N PRO A 2 0.59 -3.54 2.91
CA PRO A 2 -0.01 -4.57 3.78
C PRO A 2 -1.37 -4.11 4.30
N LEU A 3 -2.38 -4.98 4.32
CA LEU A 3 -3.70 -4.63 4.84
C LEU A 3 -3.69 -4.57 6.36
N VAL A 4 -4.40 -3.60 6.95
CA VAL A 4 -4.51 -3.48 8.42
C VAL A 4 -5.19 -4.70 9.02
N LYS A 5 -6.18 -5.28 8.33
CA LYS A 5 -6.88 -6.50 8.77
C LYS A 5 -5.94 -7.69 9.00
N ASN A 6 -4.83 -7.76 8.24
CA ASN A 6 -3.84 -8.83 8.36
C ASN A 6 -2.76 -8.51 9.40
N ILE A 7 -2.52 -7.23 9.69
CA ILE A 7 -1.49 -6.74 10.61
C ILE A 7 -2.10 -5.63 11.50
N PRO A 8 -2.95 -5.97 12.48
CA PRO A 8 -3.64 -4.95 13.29
C PRO A 8 -2.69 -4.17 14.20
N LYS A 9 -1.56 -4.78 14.58
CA LYS A 9 -0.52 -4.17 15.41
C LYS A 9 0.85 -4.33 14.71
N PRO A 10 1.28 -3.36 13.90
CA PRO A 10 2.58 -3.44 13.24
C PRO A 10 3.71 -3.31 14.26
N SER A 11 4.75 -4.14 14.13
CA SER A 11 5.95 -4.05 14.98
C SER A 11 6.76 -2.77 14.71
N ASN A 12 6.68 -2.25 13.48
CA ASN A 12 7.32 -0.99 13.11
C ASN A 12 6.35 0.18 13.32
N LYS A 13 6.66 1.04 14.30
CA LYS A 13 5.85 2.21 14.68
C LYS A 13 5.82 3.32 13.63
N GLN A 14 6.70 3.28 12.62
CA GLN A 14 6.72 4.27 11.53
C GLN A 14 5.71 3.96 10.42
N TRP A 15 5.06 2.81 10.46
CA TRP A 15 3.99 2.48 9.53
C TRP A 15 2.78 3.37 9.82
N VAL A 16 2.23 3.97 8.77
CA VAL A 16 1.05 4.84 8.88
C VAL A 16 -0.13 4.24 8.15
N LYS A 17 -1.33 4.48 8.68
CA LYS A 17 -2.57 4.06 8.03
C LYS A 17 -2.76 4.84 6.73
N THR A 18 -3.21 4.15 5.69
CA THR A 18 -3.52 4.69 4.37
C THR A 18 -4.65 3.87 3.74
N ILE A 19 -5.20 4.32 2.61
CA ILE A 19 -6.28 3.64 1.90
C ILE A 19 -5.79 3.12 0.56
N CYS A 20 -6.17 1.89 0.22
CA CYS A 20 -5.91 1.32 -1.10
C CYS A 20 -6.71 2.08 -2.17
N PRO A 21 -6.08 2.67 -3.19
CA PRO A 21 -6.79 3.40 -4.24
C PRO A 21 -7.57 2.48 -5.19
N VAL A 22 -7.33 1.16 -5.15
CA VAL A 22 -7.99 0.16 -6.02
C VAL A 22 -9.26 -0.41 -5.38
N CYS A 23 -9.23 -0.71 -4.07
CA CYS A 23 -10.33 -1.40 -3.38
C CYS A 23 -10.88 -0.68 -2.15
N GLY A 24 -10.30 0.45 -1.73
CA GLY A 24 -10.77 1.22 -0.58
C GLY A 24 -10.44 0.63 0.80
N HIS A 25 -9.75 -0.51 0.89
CA HIS A 25 -9.38 -1.09 2.18
C HIS A 25 -8.30 -0.30 2.92
N GLU A 26 -8.39 -0.30 4.26
CA GLU A 26 -7.36 0.25 5.14
C GLU A 26 -6.08 -0.60 5.06
N CYS A 27 -4.97 0.08 4.78
CA CYS A 27 -3.66 -0.50 4.59
C CYS A 27 -2.60 0.27 5.38
N TRP A 28 -1.40 -0.28 5.43
CA TRP A 28 -0.21 0.35 5.96
C TRP A 28 0.66 0.90 4.82
N GLU A 29 1.00 2.17 4.90
CA GLU A 29 2.14 2.74 4.19
C GLU A 29 3.41 2.51 5.01
N THR A 30 4.39 1.85 4.41
CA THR A 30 5.68 1.61 5.02
C THR A 30 6.66 2.75 4.74
N PRO A 31 7.72 2.93 5.55
CA PRO A 31 8.76 3.92 5.29
C PRO A 31 9.38 3.80 3.88
N GLN A 32 9.57 2.58 3.39
CA GLN A 32 10.11 2.30 2.07
C GLN A 32 9.17 2.79 0.97
N LEU A 33 7.86 2.54 1.11
CA LEU A 33 6.88 3.02 0.14
C LEU A 33 6.81 4.55 0.14
N ARG A 34 6.84 5.18 1.31
CA ARG A 34 6.86 6.64 1.41
C ARG A 34 8.10 7.24 0.73
N TRP A 35 9.27 6.63 0.94
CA TRP A 35 10.50 7.04 0.28
C TRP A 35 10.40 6.87 -1.25
N ALA A 36 9.90 5.73 -1.73
CA ALA A 36 9.73 5.48 -3.16
C ALA A 36 8.77 6.48 -3.83
N LYS A 37 7.66 6.84 -3.16
CA LYS A 37 6.76 7.91 -3.60
C LYS A 37 7.47 9.26 -3.70
N LYS A 38 8.23 9.63 -2.66
CA LYS A 38 8.99 10.89 -2.63
C LYS A 38 10.08 10.94 -3.72
N ALA A 39 10.68 9.80 -4.04
CA ALA A 39 11.67 9.65 -5.09
C ALA A 39 11.06 9.60 -6.51
N GLY A 40 9.72 9.63 -6.65
CA GLY A 40 9.04 9.53 -7.94
C GLY A 40 9.10 8.14 -8.59
N MET A 41 9.46 7.10 -7.83
CA MET A 41 9.55 5.73 -8.35
C MET A 41 8.20 5.01 -8.36
N VAL A 42 7.24 5.49 -7.55
CA VAL A 42 5.91 4.91 -7.39
C VAL A 42 4.89 6.04 -7.26
N ASP A 43 4.01 6.19 -8.24
CA ASP A 43 2.91 7.15 -8.18
C ASP A 43 1.74 6.64 -7.32
N LYS A 44 1.31 5.41 -7.59
CA LYS A 44 0.20 4.76 -6.88
C LYS A 44 0.63 3.37 -6.44
N ALA A 45 0.30 3.03 -5.20
CA ALA A 45 0.55 1.70 -4.65
C ALA A 45 -0.77 1.04 -4.30
N ALA A 46 -0.95 -0.20 -4.76
CA ALA A 46 -2.08 -1.03 -4.39
C ALA A 46 -1.82 -1.78 -3.06
N CYS A 47 -2.89 -2.27 -2.43
CA CYS A 47 -2.74 -3.22 -1.34
C CYS A 47 -2.17 -4.55 -1.84
N THR A 48 -1.57 -5.34 -0.95
CA THR A 48 -0.93 -6.61 -1.32
C THR A 48 -1.89 -7.54 -2.05
N GLU A 49 -3.15 -7.62 -1.62
CA GLU A 49 -4.18 -8.42 -2.30
C GLU A 49 -4.47 -7.93 -3.73
N CYS A 50 -4.65 -6.62 -3.92
CA CYS A 50 -4.88 -6.03 -5.25
C CYS A 50 -3.67 -6.18 -6.18
N ALA A 51 -2.46 -6.03 -5.64
CA ALA A 51 -1.22 -6.19 -6.39
C ALA A 51 -1.05 -7.64 -6.88
N ILE A 52 -1.27 -8.62 -6.00
CA ILE A 52 -1.20 -10.05 -6.37
C ILE A 52 -2.29 -10.41 -7.38
N SER A 53 -3.47 -9.82 -7.25
CA SER A 53 -4.61 -10.09 -8.15
C SER A 53 -4.50 -9.40 -9.51
N GLY A 54 -3.43 -8.65 -9.79
CA GLY A 54 -3.29 -7.87 -11.05
C GLY A 54 -4.28 -6.71 -11.19
N LYS A 55 -5.07 -6.39 -10.15
CA LYS A 55 -6.09 -5.31 -10.20
C LYS A 55 -5.50 -3.89 -10.31
N GLY A 56 -4.17 -3.77 -10.26
CA GLY A 56 -3.44 -2.51 -10.46
C GLY A 56 -2.91 -2.30 -11.89
N GLU A 57 -3.03 -3.30 -12.78
CA GLU A 57 -2.52 -3.27 -14.15
C GLU A 57 -3.66 -3.09 -15.16
N ILE A 58 -4.45 -2.02 -15.01
CA ILE A 58 -5.32 -1.53 -16.09
C ILE A 58 -4.89 -0.12 -16.47
N ASN A 59 -3.94 -0.02 -17.39
CA ASN A 59 -3.85 1.13 -18.29
C ASN A 59 -3.64 0.54 -19.70
N GLU A 60 -4.63 0.80 -20.55
CA GLU A 60 -4.67 0.53 -22.00
C GLU A 60 -3.55 1.25 -22.76
#